data_AF-A0A7V1DNJ6-F1
#
_entry.id   AF-A0A7V1DNJ6-F1
#
_cell.length_a   1.000
_cell.length_b   1.000
_cell.length_c   1.000
_cell.angle_alpha   90.00
_cell.angle_beta   90.00
_cell.angle_gamma   90.00
#
_symmetry.space_group_name_H-M   'P 1'
#
loop_
_entity.id
_entity.type
_entity.pdbx_description
1 polymer ?
#
loop_
_entity_poly.entity_id
_entity_poly.type
_entity_poly.pdbx_seq_one_letter_code
_entity_poly.pdbx_strand_id
1 'polypeptide(L)'
;MTLGVVQKEIRVGLSQAEVVERLGSPNIVTRDAAGKETWVYDKVATEASYSTSQLYGTILILGAGQAAGAARSSQRTLTVVIKFDDQQRVESFSYHASKF
;
A
#
# COMPACT_ATOMS: atom_id res chain seq x y z
N MET A 1 -5.19 -3.20 3.52
CA MET A 1 -5.27 -3.52 2.08
C MET A 1 -3.87 -3.71 1.55
N THR A 2 -3.63 -4.79 0.81
CA THR A 2 -2.38 -5.06 0.10
C THR A 2 -2.68 -5.26 -1.39
N LEU A 3 -1.66 -5.27 -2.23
CA LEU A 3 -1.84 -5.52 -3.67
C LEU A 3 -2.51 -6.89 -3.93
N GLY A 4 -2.09 -7.93 -3.20
CA GLY A 4 -2.68 -9.26 -3.36
C GLY A 4 -4.17 -9.34 -3.01
N VAL A 5 -4.63 -8.55 -2.02
CA VAL A 5 -6.07 -8.45 -1.70
C VAL A 5 -6.81 -7.82 -2.88
N VAL A 6 -6.29 -6.75 -3.47
CA VAL A 6 -6.91 -6.08 -4.62
C VAL A 6 -7.02 -7.04 -5.81
N GLN A 7 -5.93 -7.75 -6.13
CA GLN A 7 -5.89 -8.71 -7.24
C GLN A 7 -6.85 -9.89 -7.05
N LYS A 8 -7.07 -10.32 -5.80
CA LYS A 8 -7.94 -11.45 -5.47
C LYS A 8 -9.43 -11.06 -5.41
N GLU A 9 -9.72 -9.90 -4.82
CA GLU A 9 -11.08 -9.53 -4.42
C GLU A 9 -11.79 -8.61 -5.44
N ILE A 10 -11.04 -7.90 -6.29
CA ILE A 10 -11.60 -6.98 -7.30
C ILE A 10 -11.60 -7.60 -8.69
N ARG A 11 -12.74 -7.49 -9.36
CA ARG A 11 -12.96 -7.89 -10.75
C ARG A 11 -13.98 -6.94 -11.41
N VAL A 12 -14.00 -6.94 -12.74
CA VAL A 12 -15.01 -6.21 -13.52
C VAL A 12 -16.41 -6.73 -13.20
N GLY A 13 -17.40 -5.84 -13.13
CA GLY A 13 -18.81 -6.14 -12.90
C GLY A 13 -19.29 -6.11 -11.44
N LEU A 14 -18.37 -6.01 -10.47
CA LEU A 14 -18.72 -5.88 -9.05
C LEU A 14 -19.46 -4.59 -8.79
N SER A 15 -20.50 -4.63 -7.95
CA SER A 15 -21.15 -3.40 -7.48
C SER A 15 -20.24 -2.62 -6.53
N GLN A 16 -20.51 -1.31 -6.41
CA GLN A 16 -19.85 -0.47 -5.40
C GLN A 16 -19.92 -1.04 -3.99
N ALA A 17 -21.08 -1.57 -3.59
CA ALA A 17 -21.27 -2.17 -2.27
C ALA A 17 -20.32 -3.36 -2.04
N GLU A 18 -20.17 -4.25 -3.02
CA GLU A 18 -19.23 -5.37 -2.95
C GLU A 18 -17.77 -4.90 -2.88
N VAL A 19 -17.43 -3.80 -3.56
CA VAL A 19 -16.09 -3.20 -3.46
C VAL A 19 -15.85 -2.68 -2.04
N VAL A 20 -16.81 -1.97 -1.45
CA VAL A 20 -16.71 -1.47 -0.06
C VAL A 20 -16.60 -2.62 0.94
N GLU A 21 -17.38 -3.68 0.77
CA GLU A 21 -17.32 -4.85 1.66
C GLU A 21 -15.93 -5.49 1.67
N ARG A 22 -15.24 -5.50 0.52
CA ARG A 22 -13.94 -6.15 0.35
C ARG A 22 -12.75 -5.26 0.67
N LEU A 23 -12.80 -3.97 0.30
CA LEU A 23 -11.69 -3.03 0.45
C LEU A 23 -11.88 -1.98 1.54
N GLY A 24 -13.10 -1.78 2.01
CA GLY A 24 -13.51 -0.67 2.87
C GLY A 24 -13.84 0.60 2.08
N SER A 25 -13.95 1.72 2.78
CA SER A 25 -14.23 3.03 2.16
C SER A 25 -13.01 3.56 1.38
N PRO A 26 -13.21 4.17 0.20
CA PRO A 26 -12.13 4.80 -0.56
C PRO A 26 -11.62 6.06 0.13
N ASN A 27 -10.40 6.47 -0.24
CA ASN A 27 -9.82 7.74 0.21
C ASN A 27 -10.39 8.93 -0.58
N ILE A 28 -10.64 8.73 -1.88
CA ILE A 28 -11.14 9.77 -2.78
C ILE A 28 -12.24 9.17 -3.66
N VAL A 29 -13.31 9.93 -3.84
CA VAL A 29 -14.37 9.67 -4.82
C VAL A 29 -14.43 10.86 -5.75
N THR A 30 -14.31 10.61 -7.06
CA THR A 30 -14.52 11.62 -8.09
C THR A 30 -15.61 11.17 -9.04
N ARG A 31 -16.22 12.12 -9.73
CA ARG A 31 -17.22 11.89 -10.77
C ARG A 31 -16.86 12.69 -12.00
N ASP A 32 -16.91 12.08 -13.17
CA ASP A 32 -16.66 12.78 -14.43
C ASP A 32 -17.91 13.47 -14.99
N ALA A 33 -17.76 14.15 -16.13
CA ALA A 33 -18.86 14.87 -16.78
C ALA A 33 -19.98 13.95 -17.30
N ALA A 34 -19.70 12.66 -17.53
CA ALA A 34 -20.70 11.66 -17.92
C ALA A 34 -21.42 11.07 -16.70
N GLY A 35 -20.99 11.41 -15.49
CA GLY A 35 -21.57 10.90 -14.26
C GLY A 35 -20.90 9.62 -13.75
N LYS A 36 -19.86 9.11 -14.42
CA LYS A 36 -19.14 7.92 -14.00
C LYS A 36 -18.27 8.21 -12.79
N GLU A 37 -18.30 7.31 -11.82
CA GLU A 37 -17.54 7.46 -10.59
C GLU A 37 -16.18 6.78 -10.68
N THR A 38 -15.18 7.39 -10.06
CA THR A 38 -13.86 6.81 -9.87
C THR A 38 -13.50 6.88 -8.39
N TRP A 39 -13.11 5.74 -7.84
CA TRP A 39 -12.68 5.64 -6.45
C TRP A 39 -11.18 5.37 -6.38
N VAL A 40 -10.50 6.07 -5.49
CA VAL A 40 -9.05 5.92 -5.26
C VAL A 40 -8.81 5.45 -3.84
N TYR A 41 -7.97 4.44 -3.72
CA TYR A 41 -7.46 3.94 -2.45
C TYR A 41 -5.95 4.15 -2.40
N ASP A 42 -5.47 4.69 -1.29
CA ASP A 42 -4.04 4.85 -1.03
C ASP A 42 -3.62 4.10 0.24
N LYS A 43 -2.41 3.56 0.23
CA LYS A 43 -1.74 2.99 1.40
C LYS A 43 -0.27 3.32 1.37
N VAL A 44 0.23 3.77 2.51
CA VAL A 44 1.67 3.94 2.78
C VAL A 44 2.02 3.12 4.02
N ALA A 45 3.05 2.29 3.92
CA ALA A 45 3.58 1.50 5.02
C ALA A 45 5.08 1.79 5.18
N THR A 46 5.55 1.97 6.41
CA THR A 46 6.97 2.15 6.73
C THR A 46 7.47 0.95 7.51
N GLU A 47 8.55 0.33 7.04
CA GLU A 47 9.23 -0.80 7.68
C GLU A 47 10.61 -0.36 8.16
N ALA A 48 10.86 -0.39 9.46
CA ALA A 48 12.17 -0.14 10.03
C ALA A 48 12.88 -1.47 10.33
N SER A 49 14.07 -1.67 9.77
CA SER A 49 14.96 -2.79 10.09
C SER A 49 16.17 -2.29 10.88
N TYR A 50 16.41 -2.94 12.02
CA TYR A 50 17.58 -2.70 12.88
C TYR A 50 18.49 -3.92 12.79
N SER A 51 19.69 -3.75 12.24
CA SER A 51 20.72 -4.79 12.26
C SER A 51 21.65 -4.57 13.45
N THR A 52 21.44 -5.28 14.55
CA THR A 52 22.43 -5.41 15.62
C THR A 52 23.29 -6.64 15.35
N SER A 53 24.52 -6.44 14.88
CA SER A 53 25.53 -7.51 14.88
C SER A 53 25.95 -7.77 16.34
N GLN A 54 25.30 -8.73 17.00
CA GLN A 54 25.88 -9.34 18.20
C GLN A 54 26.99 -10.28 17.71
N LEU A 55 28.18 -9.72 17.53
CA LEU A 55 29.40 -10.49 17.32
C LEU A 55 29.73 -11.16 18.65
N TYR A 56 29.23 -12.39 18.83
CA TYR A 56 29.68 -13.29 19.89
C TYR A 56 31.14 -13.66 19.61
N GLY A 57 32.06 -12.84 20.09
CA GLY A 57 33.48 -13.08 19.97
C GLY A 57 34.25 -11.81 19.66
N THR A 58 34.84 -11.24 20.71
CA THR A 58 35.99 -10.33 20.64
C THR A 58 35.70 -8.96 20.03
N ILE A 59 35.47 -7.96 20.88
CA ILE A 59 36.38 -6.82 21.01
C ILE A 59 36.03 -6.01 22.28
N LEU A 60 36.92 -6.13 23.26
CA LEU A 60 37.13 -5.18 24.36
C LEU A 60 37.92 -4.00 23.79
N ILE A 61 37.25 -2.93 23.34
CA ILE A 61 37.91 -1.63 23.12
C ILE A 61 37.20 -0.58 23.98
N LEU A 62 37.91 -0.21 25.04
CA LEU A 62 37.76 1.00 25.82
C LEU A 62 37.80 2.24 24.91
N GLY A 63 36.81 3.12 25.05
CA GLY A 63 36.91 4.54 24.72
C GLY A 63 36.77 4.92 23.24
N ALA A 64 35.85 5.85 22.97
CA ALA A 64 35.66 6.57 21.71
C ALA A 64 35.27 5.72 20.48
N GLY A 65 33.98 5.74 20.13
CA GLY A 65 33.56 5.32 18.79
C GLY A 65 32.16 4.75 18.75
N GLN A 66 31.20 5.64 18.48
CA GLN A 66 29.83 5.39 18.04
C GLN A 66 29.54 3.95 17.59
N ALA A 67 28.65 3.26 18.30
CA ALA A 67 28.01 2.05 17.80
C ALA A 67 27.19 2.42 16.56
N ALA A 68 27.78 2.25 15.37
CA ALA A 68 27.14 2.50 14.10
C ALA A 68 26.11 1.39 13.80
N GLY A 69 24.97 1.45 14.47
CA GLY A 69 23.80 0.66 14.10
C GLY A 69 23.21 1.21 12.81
N ALA A 70 23.33 0.47 11.70
CA ALA A 70 22.68 0.82 10.45
C ALA A 70 21.17 0.58 10.58
N ALA A 71 20.41 1.62 10.91
CA ALA A 71 18.95 1.59 10.81
C ALA A 71 18.55 1.76 9.34
N ARG A 72 17.92 0.74 8.74
CA ARG A 72 17.41 0.82 7.37
C ARG A 72 15.88 0.89 7.41
N SER A 73 15.33 2.05 7.05
CA SER A 73 13.90 2.25 6.84
C SER A 73 13.56 2.03 5.37
N SER A 74 12.50 1.27 5.09
CA SER A 74 11.94 1.12 3.75
C SER A 74 10.47 1.54 3.77
N GLN A 75 10.02 2.21 2.71
CA GLN A 75 8.63 2.60 2.55
C GLN A 75 8.00 1.84 1.39
N ARG A 76 6.74 1.46 1.56
CA ARG A 76 5.91 0.83 0.53
C ARG A 76 4.68 1.67 0.29
N THR A 77 4.38 1.94 -0.97
CA THR A 77 3.18 2.66 -1.37
C THR A 77 2.33 1.79 -2.28
N LEU A 78 1.01 1.93 -2.17
CA LEU A 78 0.04 1.29 -3.04
C LEU A 78 -1.08 2.30 -3.34
N THR A 79 -1.32 2.53 -4.63
CA THR A 79 -2.46 3.29 -5.13
C THR A 79 -3.31 2.37 -5.97
N VAL A 80 -4.62 2.36 -5.75
CA VAL A 80 -5.61 1.61 -6.53
C VAL A 80 -6.63 2.60 -7.05
N VAL A 81 -6.95 2.51 -8.34
CA VAL A 81 -7.97 3.33 -9.00
C VAL A 81 -9.01 2.40 -9.57
N ILE A 82 -10.27 2.58 -9.19
CA ILE A 82 -11.41 1.78 -9.65
C ILE A 82 -12.39 2.72 -10.34
N LYS A 83 -12.75 2.42 -11.59
CA LYS A 83 -13.75 3.16 -12.37
C LYS A 83 -15.04 2.37 -12.44
N PHE A 84 -16.16 3.06 -12.30
CA PHE A 84 -17.49 2.47 -12.35
C PHE A 84 -18.23 2.90 -13.61
N ASP A 85 -19.07 2.00 -14.13
CA ASP A 85 -20.01 2.30 -15.20
C ASP A 85 -21.28 2.99 -14.68
N ASP A 86 -22.20 3.27 -15.60
CA ASP A 86 -23.46 3.96 -15.31
C ASP A 86 -24.41 3.11 -14.43
N GLN A 87 -24.15 1.81 -14.31
CA GLN A 87 -24.87 0.88 -13.43
C GLN A 87 -24.19 0.72 -12.07
N GLN A 88 -23.21 1.57 -11.76
CA GLN A 88 -22.43 1.53 -10.52
C GLN A 88 -21.68 0.19 -10.33
N ARG A 89 -21.25 -0.42 -11.45
CA ARG A 89 -20.43 -1.64 -11.46
C ARG A 89 -19.02 -1.33 -11.92
N VAL A 90 -18.05 -2.10 -11.44
CA VAL A 90 -16.64 -1.93 -11.82
C VAL A 90 -16.50 -2.10 -13.33
N GLU A 91 -16.18 -1.01 -14.02
CA GLU A 91 -15.85 -1.00 -15.46
C GLU A 91 -14.38 -1.40 -15.65
N SER A 92 -13.49 -0.84 -14.85
CA SER A 92 -12.06 -1.13 -14.89
C SER A 92 -11.38 -0.78 -13.58
N PHE A 93 -10.20 -1.36 -13.34
CA PHE A 93 -9.36 -0.98 -12.21
C PHE A 93 -7.88 -1.09 -12.57
N SER A 94 -7.06 -0.27 -11.93
CA SER A 94 -5.60 -0.29 -12.06
C SER A 94 -4.95 -0.06 -10.70
N TYR A 95 -3.68 -0.43 -10.60
CA TYR A 95 -2.91 -0.22 -9.39
C TYR A 95 -1.47 0.18 -9.70
N HIS A 96 -0.86 0.89 -8.77
CA HIS A 96 0.56 1.24 -8.79
C HIS A 96 1.15 0.94 -7.40
N ALA A 97 2.21 0.14 -7.35
CA ALA A 97 2.89 -0.21 -6.12
C ALA A 97 4.38 0.12 -6.23
N SER A 98 4.94 0.75 -5.20
CA SER A 98 6.36 1.10 -5.15
C SER A 98 6.96 0.74 -3.78
N LYS A 99 8.26 0.47 -3.77
CA LYS A 99 9.06 0.25 -2.56
C LYS A 99 10.40 0.95 -2.72
N PHE A 100 10.79 1.75 -1.72
CA PHE A 100 12.09 2.42 -1.66
C PHE A 100 12.68 2.39 -0.25
#